data_AF-A0AAD6SK24-F1
#
_entry.id   AF-A0AAD6SK24-F1
#
_cell.length_a   1.000
_cell.length_b   1.000
_cell.length_c   1.000
_cell.angle_alpha   90.00
_cell.angle_beta   90.00
_cell.angle_gamma   90.00
#
_symmetry.space_group_name_H-M   'P 1'
#
loop_
_entity.id
_entity.type
_entity.pdbx_description
1 polymer ?
#
loop_
_entity_poly.entity_id
_entity_poly.type
_entity_poly.pdbx_seq_one_letter_code
_entity_poly.pdbx_strand_id
1 'polypeptide(L)'
;QALPPNLLEILPQLEAPAPGSPRGYTRMAVMDGKGIKHKKCALGECEGPLCNYKNGRFCETHLGLRDICAPRGPSLQVQLQALGDTPGDQVVHTFKAKTTYCLQTVQWACGVPVGWGKCYRSESSPQVLRVLNNIWEDYPDSRPSYIAYDDACDLLRHIVTQNPADLWLATTKFIVDAWHYIGPRATDILCRTCCNPAPMDGSQPDLVLTEQDDNGQVHQTRAFNTETAEQLNSWLNGFESQLRQMTDVSYDFFVHVLMLIYAETMERRIESKEMELTEEFWDRVNGFDVDG
;
A
#
# COMPACT_ATOMS: atom_id res chain seq x y z
N GLN A 1 -22.79 -2.57 3.91
CA GLN A 1 -23.19 -3.72 4.75
C GLN A 1 -22.93 -3.35 6.20
N ALA A 2 -23.71 -3.88 7.14
CA ALA A 2 -23.50 -3.64 8.56
C ALA A 2 -22.26 -4.42 9.04
N LEU A 3 -21.47 -3.80 9.92
CA LEU A 3 -20.29 -4.43 10.53
C LEU A 3 -20.70 -5.54 11.50
N PRO A 4 -19.85 -6.56 11.72
CA PRO A 4 -20.14 -7.60 12.69
C PRO A 4 -20.20 -7.01 14.11
N PRO A 5 -21.16 -7.44 14.96
CA PRO A 5 -21.40 -6.83 16.28
C PRO A 5 -20.25 -7.07 17.27
N ASN A 6 -19.44 -8.10 17.08
CA ASN A 6 -18.28 -8.45 17.92
C ASN A 6 -16.94 -7.94 17.34
N LEU A 7 -16.97 -7.00 16.39
CA LEU A 7 -15.76 -6.51 15.72
C LEU A 7 -14.68 -6.04 16.70
N LEU A 8 -15.06 -5.33 17.77
CA LEU A 8 -14.11 -4.81 18.76
C LEU A 8 -13.41 -5.90 19.58
N GLU A 9 -13.98 -7.10 19.66
CA GLU A 9 -13.38 -8.25 20.35
C GLU A 9 -12.40 -9.02 19.45
N ILE A 10 -12.55 -8.89 18.12
CA ILE A 10 -11.71 -9.57 17.12
C ILE A 10 -10.43 -8.77 16.86
N LEU A 11 -10.48 -7.44 17.01
CA LEU A 11 -9.36 -6.57 16.69
C LEU A 11 -8.19 -6.74 17.66
N PRO A 12 -6.94 -6.50 17.21
CA PRO A 12 -5.76 -6.77 18.02
C PRO A 12 -5.72 -5.79 19.19
N GLN A 13 -5.57 -6.31 20.42
CA GLN A 13 -5.19 -5.49 21.58
C GLN A 13 -3.68 -5.57 21.73
N LEU A 14 -2.97 -4.54 21.25
CA LEU A 14 -1.53 -4.41 21.46
C LEU A 14 -1.28 -3.75 22.83
N GLU A 15 -0.50 -4.44 23.66
CA GLU A 15 -0.03 -3.92 24.95
C GLU A 15 1.18 -3.00 24.74
N ALA A 16 1.30 -1.99 25.60
CA ALA A 16 2.43 -1.08 25.56
C ALA A 16 3.77 -1.84 25.74
N PRO A 17 4.86 -1.48 25.03
CA PRO A 17 6.16 -2.02 25.32
C PRO A 17 6.53 -1.71 26.76
N ALA A 18 7.12 -2.69 27.44
CA ALA A 18 7.63 -2.49 28.80
C ALA A 18 8.63 -1.32 28.82
N PRO A 19 8.67 -0.50 29.89
CA PRO A 19 9.63 0.61 30.01
C PRO A 19 11.07 0.13 29.79
N GLY A 20 11.82 0.80 28.91
CA GLY A 20 13.20 0.42 28.56
C GLY A 20 13.32 -0.63 27.45
N SER A 21 12.22 -1.01 26.78
CA SER A 21 12.28 -1.83 25.57
C SER A 21 13.12 -1.14 24.48
N PRO A 22 13.98 -1.89 23.77
CA PRO A 22 14.78 -1.32 22.68
C PRO A 22 13.88 -0.73 21.58
N ARG A 23 14.38 0.27 20.84
CA ARG A 23 13.75 0.73 19.60
C ARG A 23 13.54 -0.49 18.69
N GLY A 24 12.37 -0.62 18.08
CA GLY A 24 12.06 -1.75 17.17
C GLY A 24 11.13 -2.84 17.72
N TYR A 25 10.66 -2.75 18.98
CA TYR A 25 9.63 -3.67 19.51
C TYR A 25 8.37 -3.71 18.63
N THR A 26 8.00 -2.57 18.05
CA THR A 26 6.81 -2.42 17.22
C THR A 26 7.20 -2.24 15.76
N ARG A 27 6.67 -3.11 14.88
CA ARG A 27 6.91 -3.07 13.43
C ARG A 27 5.81 -2.29 12.72
N MET A 28 6.13 -1.10 12.20
CA MET A 28 5.21 -0.31 11.38
C MET A 28 5.63 -0.33 9.91
N ALA A 29 4.74 -0.80 9.04
CA ALA A 29 4.81 -0.58 7.62
C ALA A 29 4.00 0.68 7.24
N VAL A 30 4.45 1.37 6.22
CA VAL A 30 3.83 2.54 5.60
C VAL A 30 3.63 2.20 4.14
N MET A 31 2.50 2.59 3.56
CA MET A 31 2.19 2.30 2.17
C MET A 31 1.47 3.46 1.49
N ASP A 32 1.72 3.60 0.19
CA ASP A 32 1.10 4.64 -0.64
C ASP A 32 1.07 4.22 -2.11
N GLY A 33 0.13 4.79 -2.86
CA GLY A 33 -0.08 4.54 -4.28
C GLY A 33 0.63 5.58 -5.14
N LYS A 34 1.63 5.14 -5.92
CA LYS A 34 2.36 6.02 -6.82
C LYS A 34 1.90 5.90 -8.27
N GLY A 35 1.58 7.03 -8.91
CA GLY A 35 1.15 7.11 -10.32
C GLY A 35 2.18 6.74 -11.40
N ILE A 36 3.13 5.84 -11.12
CA ILE A 36 4.11 5.34 -12.08
C ILE A 36 3.50 4.18 -12.87
N LYS A 37 3.07 4.49 -14.09
CA LYS A 37 2.22 3.60 -14.88
C LYS A 37 2.97 2.94 -16.03
N HIS A 38 2.52 1.77 -16.48
CA HIS A 38 2.93 1.19 -17.76
C HIS A 38 1.72 0.81 -18.61
N LYS A 39 1.94 0.54 -19.90
CA LYS A 39 0.86 0.21 -20.84
C LYS A 39 0.35 -1.22 -20.64
N LYS A 40 -0.97 -1.39 -20.76
CA LYS A 40 -1.69 -2.67 -20.73
C LYS A 40 -2.74 -2.73 -21.85
N CYS A 41 -3.36 -3.88 -22.01
CA CYS A 41 -4.44 -4.09 -22.99
C CYS A 41 -5.52 -2.99 -22.92
N ALA A 42 -6.01 -2.57 -24.08
CA ALA A 42 -7.04 -1.54 -24.22
C ALA A 42 -8.42 -1.99 -23.69
N LEU A 43 -8.66 -3.32 -23.60
CA LEU A 43 -9.91 -3.86 -23.08
C LEU A 43 -10.03 -3.60 -21.57
N GLY A 44 -11.19 -3.13 -21.11
CA GLY A 44 -11.37 -2.60 -19.76
C GLY A 44 -10.97 -3.56 -18.63
N GLU A 45 -11.52 -4.78 -18.65
CA GLU A 45 -11.28 -5.82 -17.65
C GLU A 45 -9.90 -6.48 -17.79
N CYS A 46 -9.17 -6.21 -18.89
CA CYS A 46 -7.93 -6.93 -19.17
C CYS A 46 -6.73 -6.27 -18.48
N GLU A 47 -6.03 -7.06 -17.68
CA GLU A 47 -4.75 -6.71 -17.06
C GLU A 47 -3.54 -7.15 -17.93
N GLY A 48 -3.82 -7.90 -19.01
CA GLY A 48 -2.79 -8.53 -19.82
C GLY A 48 -1.81 -7.55 -20.50
N PRO A 49 -0.54 -7.96 -20.64
CA PRO A 49 0.50 -7.14 -21.25
C PRO A 49 0.27 -6.96 -22.74
N LEU A 50 0.74 -5.85 -23.30
CA LEU A 50 0.66 -5.63 -24.75
C LEU A 50 1.57 -6.62 -25.50
N CYS A 51 1.05 -7.23 -26.57
CA CYS A 51 1.85 -8.06 -27.47
C CYS A 51 2.94 -7.22 -28.19
N ASN A 52 2.61 -5.97 -28.52
CA ASN A 52 3.58 -4.99 -29.00
C ASN A 52 3.51 -3.72 -28.14
N TYR A 53 4.54 -3.48 -27.32
CA TYR A 53 4.55 -2.35 -26.38
C TYR A 53 4.72 -0.97 -27.04
N LYS A 54 5.34 -0.91 -28.24
CA LYS A 54 5.65 0.35 -28.92
C LYS A 54 4.37 1.02 -29.43
N ASN A 55 3.59 0.29 -30.23
CA ASN A 55 2.40 0.80 -30.90
C ASN A 55 1.19 -0.14 -30.84
N GLY A 56 1.28 -1.26 -30.12
CA GLY A 56 0.16 -2.16 -29.91
C GLY A 56 -0.86 -1.63 -28.91
N ARG A 57 -2.07 -2.22 -28.98
CA ARG A 57 -3.22 -1.85 -28.15
C ARG A 57 -3.79 -3.02 -27.36
N PHE A 58 -3.51 -4.25 -27.77
CA PHE A 58 -4.10 -5.45 -27.20
C PHE A 58 -3.02 -6.44 -26.76
N CYS A 59 -3.36 -7.27 -25.77
CA CYS A 59 -2.59 -8.45 -25.42
C CYS A 59 -2.78 -9.55 -26.47
N GLU A 60 -2.03 -10.65 -26.34
CA GLU A 60 -2.08 -11.79 -27.26
C GLU A 60 -3.50 -12.34 -27.45
N THR A 61 -4.23 -12.56 -26.35
CA THR A 61 -5.61 -13.10 -26.39
C THR A 61 -6.62 -12.14 -27.03
N HIS A 62 -6.33 -10.84 -27.05
CA HIS A 62 -7.20 -9.82 -27.63
C HIS A 62 -6.65 -9.26 -28.95
N LEU A 63 -5.61 -9.86 -29.52
CA LEU A 63 -4.96 -9.33 -30.72
C LEU A 63 -5.91 -9.29 -31.92
N GLY A 64 -6.87 -10.21 -31.99
CA GLY A 64 -7.93 -10.21 -33.01
C GLY A 64 -8.84 -8.97 -33.00
N LEU A 65 -8.85 -8.20 -31.91
CA LEU A 65 -9.60 -6.94 -31.81
C LEU A 65 -8.86 -5.76 -32.47
N ARG A 66 -7.60 -5.94 -32.93
CA ARG A 66 -6.80 -4.87 -33.54
C ARG A 66 -7.45 -4.31 -34.80
N ASP A 67 -8.11 -5.17 -35.58
CA ASP A 67 -8.70 -4.83 -36.87
C ASP A 67 -10.15 -4.33 -36.71
N ILE A 68 -10.64 -4.25 -35.46
CA ILE A 68 -11.98 -3.79 -35.10
C ILE A 68 -11.87 -2.37 -34.52
N CYS A 69 -12.27 -1.38 -35.31
CA CYS A 69 -12.52 -0.03 -34.80
C CYS A 69 -13.81 -0.07 -33.95
N ALA A 70 -13.65 -0.23 -32.63
CA ALA A 70 -14.69 -0.31 -31.58
C ALA A 70 -15.30 -1.72 -31.33
N PRO A 71 -14.94 -2.40 -30.22
CA PRO A 71 -15.70 -3.54 -29.74
C PRO A 71 -16.97 -3.06 -29.02
N ARG A 72 -18.12 -3.68 -29.33
CA ARG A 72 -19.31 -3.68 -28.46
C ARG A 72 -18.92 -4.32 -27.13
N GLY A 73 -18.69 -3.52 -26.11
CA GLY A 73 -18.32 -3.98 -24.77
C GLY A 73 -18.72 -2.96 -23.72
N PRO A 74 -19.42 -3.34 -22.64
CA PRO A 74 -20.03 -2.41 -21.71
C PRO A 74 -18.99 -1.95 -20.70
N SER A 75 -18.49 -0.70 -20.82
CA SER A 75 -18.00 0.15 -19.71
C SER A 75 -16.96 1.19 -20.15
N LEU A 76 -17.44 2.35 -20.66
CA LEU A 76 -16.79 3.65 -20.50
C LEU A 76 -17.78 4.75 -20.92
N GLN A 77 -18.37 5.44 -19.93
CA GLN A 77 -19.18 6.63 -20.14
C GLN A 77 -18.29 7.81 -20.54
N VAL A 78 -17.91 7.86 -21.80
CA VAL A 78 -17.61 9.14 -22.47
C VAL A 78 -18.89 9.47 -23.23
N GLN A 79 -19.40 10.71 -23.16
CA GLN A 79 -20.48 11.14 -24.07
C GLN A 79 -19.91 11.22 -25.50
N LEU A 80 -19.66 10.07 -26.11
CA LEU A 80 -19.40 9.97 -27.53
C LEU A 80 -20.72 10.14 -28.27
N GLN A 81 -20.69 10.65 -29.49
CA GLN A 81 -21.92 10.74 -30.29
C GLN A 81 -22.45 9.32 -30.54
N ALA A 82 -23.78 9.18 -30.59
CA ALA A 82 -24.40 7.91 -30.96
C ALA A 82 -23.87 7.45 -32.32
N LEU A 83 -23.43 6.20 -32.41
CA LEU A 83 -22.86 5.62 -33.62
C LEU A 83 -23.86 4.59 -34.18
N GLY A 84 -24.70 5.03 -35.12
CA GLY A 84 -25.84 4.24 -35.60
C GLY A 84 -26.85 3.98 -34.48
N ASP A 85 -27.21 2.73 -34.26
CA ASP A 85 -28.17 2.31 -33.21
C ASP A 85 -27.56 2.23 -31.80
N THR A 86 -26.26 2.53 -31.63
CA THR A 86 -25.57 2.39 -30.34
C THR A 86 -25.51 3.75 -29.61
N PRO A 87 -26.14 3.88 -28.43
CA PRO A 87 -26.07 5.07 -27.60
C PRO A 87 -24.63 5.45 -27.20
N GLY A 88 -24.36 6.75 -27.12
CA GLY A 88 -23.04 7.33 -26.89
C GLY A 88 -22.32 6.90 -25.61
N ASP A 89 -23.09 6.67 -24.55
CA ASP A 89 -22.64 6.19 -23.24
C ASP A 89 -22.14 4.73 -23.24
N GLN A 90 -22.38 4.01 -24.33
CA GLN A 90 -21.93 2.63 -24.54
C GLN A 90 -20.68 2.54 -25.43
N VAL A 91 -20.15 3.67 -25.91
CA VAL A 91 -19.01 3.67 -26.83
C VAL A 91 -17.70 3.64 -26.02
N VAL A 92 -16.99 2.52 -26.05
CA VAL A 92 -15.66 2.39 -25.44
C VAL A 92 -14.59 2.57 -26.52
N HIS A 93 -13.79 3.62 -26.40
CA HIS A 93 -12.69 3.85 -27.34
C HIS A 93 -11.50 2.94 -27.03
N THR A 94 -11.13 2.08 -27.98
CA THR A 94 -9.95 1.20 -27.90
C THR A 94 -8.80 1.71 -28.78
N PHE A 95 -8.79 3.01 -29.12
CA PHE A 95 -7.78 3.62 -29.99
C PHE A 95 -6.38 3.67 -29.37
N LYS A 96 -6.28 3.57 -28.04
CA LYS A 96 -5.01 3.57 -27.31
C LYS A 96 -5.00 2.42 -26.32
N ALA A 97 -3.81 1.89 -26.06
CA ALA A 97 -3.58 1.03 -24.91
C ALA A 97 -3.99 1.76 -23.63
N LYS A 98 -4.51 1.00 -22.65
CA LYS A 98 -4.72 1.53 -21.31
C LYS A 98 -3.40 1.52 -20.55
N THR A 99 -3.40 2.10 -19.36
CA THR A 99 -2.29 1.99 -18.43
C THR A 99 -2.73 1.36 -17.14
N THR A 100 -1.79 0.92 -16.32
CA THR A 100 -2.04 0.73 -14.89
C THR A 100 -2.47 2.05 -14.23
N TYR A 101 -3.06 1.94 -13.04
CA TYR A 101 -3.51 3.08 -12.25
C TYR A 101 -2.39 3.60 -11.35
N CYS A 102 -1.81 2.74 -10.52
CA CYS A 102 -0.67 3.09 -9.69
C CYS A 102 0.19 1.85 -9.39
N LEU A 103 1.41 2.12 -8.97
CA LEU A 103 2.29 1.21 -8.27
C LEU A 103 2.02 1.39 -6.78
N GLN A 104 1.47 0.38 -6.13
CA GLN A 104 1.35 0.35 -4.67
C GLN A 104 2.71 -0.03 -4.09
N THR A 105 3.27 0.80 -3.21
CA THR A 105 4.53 0.49 -2.52
C THR A 105 4.27 0.29 -1.03
N VAL A 106 5.08 -0.56 -0.42
CA VAL A 106 5.07 -0.82 1.02
C VAL A 106 6.50 -0.79 1.53
N GLN A 107 6.74 -0.02 2.59
CA GLN A 107 8.06 0.18 3.19
C GLN A 107 7.92 0.19 4.71
N TRP A 108 8.97 -0.17 5.43
CA TRP A 108 9.02 0.02 6.87
C TRP A 108 9.08 1.51 7.22
N ALA A 109 8.67 1.87 8.44
CA ALA A 109 8.78 3.24 8.95
C ALA A 109 10.23 3.76 9.04
N CYS A 110 11.24 2.88 8.93
CA CYS A 110 12.64 3.27 8.77
C CYS A 110 13.02 3.66 7.32
N GLY A 111 12.11 3.44 6.36
CA GLY A 111 12.29 3.76 4.93
C GLY A 111 12.66 2.56 4.06
N VAL A 112 13.05 1.43 4.65
CA VAL A 112 13.44 0.24 3.87
C VAL A 112 12.22 -0.36 3.14
N PRO A 113 12.24 -0.50 1.81
CA PRO A 113 11.16 -1.11 1.05
C PRO A 113 10.93 -2.57 1.45
N VAL A 114 9.67 -2.99 1.55
CA VAL A 114 9.28 -4.38 1.82
C VAL A 114 8.81 -5.04 0.54
N GLY A 115 7.97 -4.34 -0.23
CA GLY A 115 7.36 -4.91 -1.41
C GLY A 115 6.51 -3.91 -2.16
N TRP A 116 5.94 -4.36 -3.27
CA TRP A 116 5.13 -3.54 -4.15
C TRP A 116 4.16 -4.38 -4.97
N GLY A 117 3.19 -3.73 -5.59
CA GLY A 117 2.29 -4.37 -6.55
C GLY A 117 1.59 -3.39 -7.47
N LYS A 118 0.96 -3.91 -8.53
CA LYS A 118 0.24 -3.11 -9.53
C LYS A 118 -1.24 -2.99 -9.18
N CYS A 119 -1.73 -1.76 -9.15
CA CYS A 119 -3.15 -1.44 -9.20
C CYS A 119 -3.50 -1.06 -10.64
N TYR A 120 -4.48 -1.74 -11.25
CA TYR A 120 -4.71 -1.64 -12.70
C TYR A 120 -5.73 -0.59 -13.11
N ARG A 121 -6.87 -0.49 -12.41
CA ARG A 121 -7.99 0.39 -12.80
C ARG A 121 -8.23 1.52 -11.83
N SER A 122 -8.04 1.21 -10.56
CA SER A 122 -8.14 2.09 -9.42
C SER A 122 -7.24 1.52 -8.33
N GLU A 123 -6.91 2.36 -7.36
CA GLU A 123 -6.38 1.93 -6.08
C GLU A 123 -7.56 1.50 -5.19
N SER A 124 -8.11 0.33 -5.48
CA SER A 124 -9.27 -0.20 -4.77
C SER A 124 -8.84 -1.16 -3.67
N SER A 125 -9.57 -1.18 -2.56
CA SER A 125 -9.32 -2.07 -1.42
C SER A 125 -9.06 -3.55 -1.78
N PRO A 126 -9.78 -4.20 -2.74
CA PRO A 126 -9.48 -5.57 -3.12
C PRO A 126 -8.09 -5.76 -3.76
N GLN A 127 -7.65 -4.80 -4.57
CA GLN A 127 -6.33 -4.86 -5.21
C GLN A 127 -5.23 -4.56 -4.21
N VAL A 128 -5.43 -3.58 -3.32
CA VAL A 128 -4.51 -3.26 -2.23
C VAL A 128 -4.35 -4.47 -1.30
N LEU A 129 -5.45 -5.10 -0.87
CA LEU A 129 -5.41 -6.32 -0.06
C LEU A 129 -4.68 -7.46 -0.76
N ARG A 130 -4.89 -7.63 -2.08
CA ARG A 130 -4.13 -8.61 -2.87
C ARG A 130 -2.63 -8.32 -2.86
N VAL A 131 -2.21 -7.06 -2.97
CA VAL A 131 -0.79 -6.68 -2.86
C VAL A 131 -0.24 -7.03 -1.47
N LEU A 132 -0.95 -6.69 -0.40
CA LEU A 132 -0.54 -7.04 0.97
C LEU A 132 -0.43 -8.56 1.16
N ASN A 133 -1.42 -9.32 0.72
CA ASN A 133 -1.39 -10.78 0.81
C ASN A 133 -0.19 -11.38 0.08
N ASN A 134 0.12 -10.89 -1.13
CA ASN A 134 1.26 -11.38 -1.90
C ASN A 134 2.61 -11.07 -1.24
N ILE A 135 2.76 -9.90 -0.58
CA ILE A 135 4.03 -9.53 0.07
C ILE A 135 4.35 -10.46 1.24
N TRP A 136 3.33 -10.91 1.99
CA TRP A 136 3.49 -11.75 3.19
C TRP A 136 2.91 -13.15 3.03
N GLU A 137 2.76 -13.64 1.80
CA GLU A 137 2.17 -14.97 1.52
C GLU A 137 2.98 -16.08 2.18
N ASP A 138 4.30 -16.05 1.99
CA ASP A 138 5.24 -17.06 2.51
C ASP A 138 5.68 -16.79 3.97
N TYR A 139 5.38 -15.59 4.51
CA TYR A 139 5.88 -15.14 5.82
C TYR A 139 4.79 -14.46 6.66
N PRO A 140 3.71 -15.16 7.04
CA PRO A 140 2.59 -14.58 7.79
C PRO A 140 3.00 -14.03 9.17
N ASP A 141 3.98 -14.64 9.83
CA ASP A 141 4.48 -14.21 11.14
C ASP A 141 5.33 -12.92 11.08
N SER A 142 5.81 -12.59 9.87
CA SER A 142 6.57 -11.37 9.59
C SER A 142 5.70 -10.16 9.27
N ARG A 143 4.37 -10.29 9.39
CA ARG A 143 3.44 -9.18 9.16
C ARG A 143 3.70 -8.01 10.11
N PRO A 144 3.48 -6.78 9.64
CA PRO A 144 3.61 -5.60 10.46
C PRO A 144 2.56 -5.60 11.58
N SER A 145 2.94 -5.11 12.75
CA SER A 145 2.00 -4.84 13.84
C SER A 145 1.09 -3.66 13.49
N TYR A 146 1.60 -2.70 12.72
CA TYR A 146 0.87 -1.53 12.23
C TYR A 146 1.09 -1.29 10.74
N ILE A 147 0.03 -0.96 10.00
CA ILE A 147 0.10 -0.45 8.62
C ILE A 147 -0.46 0.97 8.59
N ALA A 148 0.36 1.93 8.17
CA ALA A 148 -0.07 3.27 7.85
C ALA A 148 -0.48 3.37 6.37
N TYR A 149 -1.74 3.73 6.13
CA TYR A 149 -2.31 3.88 4.79
C TYR A 149 -3.37 4.99 4.81
N ASP A 150 -3.44 5.81 3.76
CA ASP A 150 -4.35 6.94 3.71
C ASP A 150 -5.83 6.50 3.66
N ASP A 151 -6.14 5.41 2.95
CA ASP A 151 -7.48 4.83 2.85
C ASP A 151 -7.66 3.54 3.69
N ALA A 152 -6.94 3.45 4.83
CA ALA A 152 -6.97 2.28 5.71
C ALA A 152 -8.38 1.92 6.24
N CYS A 153 -9.25 2.90 6.44
CA CYS A 153 -10.63 2.66 6.90
C CYS A 153 -11.44 1.85 5.88
N ASP A 154 -11.34 2.20 4.61
CA ASP A 154 -12.09 1.52 3.54
C ASP A 154 -11.48 0.14 3.27
N LEU A 155 -10.15 0.01 3.37
CA LEU A 155 -9.46 -1.27 3.35
C LEU A 155 -9.87 -2.19 4.51
N LEU A 156 -9.85 -1.70 5.74
CA LEU A 156 -10.24 -2.47 6.93
C LEU A 156 -11.70 -2.89 6.84
N ARG A 157 -12.59 -1.99 6.42
CA ARG A 157 -13.99 -2.34 6.17
C ARG A 157 -14.09 -3.45 5.13
N HIS A 158 -13.36 -3.36 4.03
CA HIS A 158 -13.34 -4.41 3.01
C HIS A 158 -12.93 -5.76 3.59
N ILE A 159 -11.82 -5.83 4.33
CA ILE A 159 -11.32 -7.07 4.96
C ILE A 159 -12.38 -7.68 5.88
N VAL A 160 -12.90 -6.90 6.84
CA VAL A 160 -13.92 -7.34 7.80
C VAL A 160 -15.17 -7.87 7.10
N THR A 161 -15.59 -7.21 6.02
CA THR A 161 -16.83 -7.58 5.31
C THR A 161 -16.64 -8.81 4.43
N GLN A 162 -15.44 -9.06 3.90
CA GLN A 162 -15.14 -10.24 3.10
C GLN A 162 -14.89 -11.48 3.98
N ASN A 163 -14.09 -11.32 5.04
CA ASN A 163 -13.73 -12.39 5.94
C ASN A 163 -13.49 -11.85 7.37
N PRO A 164 -14.47 -11.97 8.28
CA PRO A 164 -14.30 -11.57 9.68
C PRO A 164 -13.23 -12.35 10.46
N ALA A 165 -12.77 -13.49 9.94
CA ALA A 165 -11.70 -14.31 10.51
C ALA A 165 -10.37 -14.14 9.76
N ASP A 166 -10.22 -13.07 8.97
CA ASP A 166 -8.97 -12.78 8.28
C ASP A 166 -7.85 -12.54 9.30
N LEU A 167 -6.70 -13.17 9.06
CA LEU A 167 -5.54 -13.08 9.93
C LEU A 167 -5.04 -11.63 10.09
N TRP A 168 -5.23 -10.75 9.09
CA TRP A 168 -4.92 -9.33 9.23
C TRP A 168 -5.62 -8.67 10.41
N LEU A 169 -6.86 -9.11 10.72
CA LEU A 169 -7.64 -8.56 11.83
C LEU A 169 -7.12 -9.00 13.20
N ALA A 170 -6.36 -10.10 13.26
CA ALA A 170 -5.77 -10.60 14.50
C ALA A 170 -4.33 -10.07 14.69
N THR A 171 -3.59 -9.84 13.61
CA THR A 171 -2.14 -9.55 13.67
C THR A 171 -1.78 -8.08 13.51
N THR A 172 -2.65 -7.27 12.89
CA THR A 172 -2.25 -5.96 12.37
C THR A 172 -3.31 -4.88 12.63
N LYS A 173 -2.87 -3.73 13.13
CA LYS A 173 -3.67 -2.52 13.22
C LYS A 173 -3.46 -1.64 11.98
N PHE A 174 -4.54 -1.14 11.40
CA PHE A 174 -4.48 -0.23 10.25
C PHE A 174 -4.68 1.20 10.73
N ILE A 175 -3.69 2.06 10.54
CA ILE A 175 -3.76 3.47 10.93
C ILE A 175 -3.86 4.37 9.69
N VAL A 176 -4.58 5.48 9.85
CA VAL A 176 -4.79 6.47 8.79
C VAL A 176 -4.02 7.74 9.12
N ASP A 177 -3.54 8.49 8.12
CA ASP A 177 -2.85 9.76 8.37
C ASP A 177 -3.75 10.77 9.11
N ALA A 178 -3.17 11.63 9.96
CA ALA A 178 -3.95 12.55 10.79
C ALA A 178 -4.73 13.61 10.00
N TRP A 179 -4.29 13.94 8.78
CA TRP A 179 -5.06 14.84 7.90
C TRP A 179 -6.41 14.25 7.49
N HIS A 180 -6.51 12.91 7.42
CA HIS A 180 -7.76 12.20 7.11
C HIS A 180 -8.81 12.30 8.24
N TYR A 181 -8.43 12.74 9.44
CA TYR A 181 -9.35 12.97 10.57
C TYR A 181 -10.13 14.28 10.49
N ILE A 182 -9.86 15.14 9.50
CA ILE A 182 -10.52 16.43 9.32
C ILE A 182 -11.72 16.26 8.39
N GLY A 183 -12.79 15.60 8.85
CA GLY A 183 -14.01 15.44 8.04
C GLY A 183 -15.08 14.47 8.57
N PRO A 184 -16.16 14.21 7.79
CA PRO A 184 -17.26 13.31 8.18
C PRO A 184 -16.83 11.87 8.45
N ARG A 185 -15.65 11.44 7.97
CA ARG A 185 -15.03 10.14 8.27
C ARG A 185 -14.66 9.97 9.74
N ALA A 186 -14.53 11.06 10.51
CA ALA A 186 -14.33 11.02 11.96
C ALA A 186 -15.55 10.50 12.73
N THR A 187 -16.72 10.34 12.09
CA THR A 187 -17.92 9.77 12.72
C THR A 187 -18.05 8.26 12.56
N ASP A 188 -17.22 7.65 11.70
CA ASP A 188 -17.20 6.20 11.53
C ASP A 188 -16.52 5.53 12.73
N ILE A 189 -17.23 4.58 13.35
CA ILE A 189 -16.77 3.81 14.50
C ILE A 189 -15.49 3.04 14.14
N LEU A 190 -15.42 2.48 12.92
CA LEU A 190 -14.21 1.80 12.45
C LEU A 190 -13.00 2.75 12.45
N CYS A 191 -13.18 3.95 11.88
CA CYS A 191 -12.14 4.96 11.82
C CYS A 191 -11.68 5.41 13.23
N ARG A 192 -12.65 5.74 14.11
CA ARG A 192 -12.37 6.20 15.48
C ARG A 192 -11.66 5.18 16.34
N THR A 193 -12.08 3.92 16.25
CA THR A 193 -11.65 2.89 17.20
C THR A 193 -10.45 2.10 16.67
N CYS A 194 -10.31 2.00 15.35
CA CYS A 194 -9.35 1.07 14.73
C CYS A 194 -8.25 1.77 13.94
N CYS A 195 -8.48 3.02 13.49
CA CYS A 195 -7.58 3.74 12.58
C CYS A 195 -7.05 5.07 13.12
N ASN A 196 -7.19 5.32 14.42
CA ASN A 196 -6.70 6.53 15.07
C ASN A 196 -5.16 6.59 15.06
N PRO A 197 -4.52 7.59 14.40
CA PRO A 197 -3.05 7.65 14.28
C PRO A 197 -2.30 8.05 15.55
N ALA A 198 -2.97 8.73 16.48
CA ALA A 198 -2.34 9.23 17.70
C ALA A 198 -3.42 9.52 18.74
N PRO A 199 -3.88 8.50 19.48
CA PRO A 199 -4.80 8.73 20.56
C PRO A 199 -4.05 9.46 21.69
N MET A 200 -4.24 10.78 21.80
CA MET A 200 -3.83 11.51 23.01
C MET A 200 -4.61 11.04 24.27
N ASP A 201 -5.51 10.07 24.12
CA ASP A 201 -6.19 9.35 25.19
C ASP A 201 -5.40 8.15 25.76
N GLY A 202 -4.21 7.86 25.21
CA GLY A 202 -3.34 6.78 25.69
C GLY A 202 -3.72 5.38 25.20
N SER A 203 -4.67 5.23 24.29
CA SER A 203 -5.07 3.91 23.75
C SER A 203 -4.05 3.28 22.78
N GLN A 204 -3.03 4.03 22.33
CA GLN A 204 -1.91 3.51 21.52
C GLN A 204 -0.59 4.17 21.95
N PRO A 205 -0.06 3.81 23.13
CA PRO A 205 1.15 4.43 23.69
C PRO A 205 2.40 4.18 22.83
N ASP A 206 2.41 3.12 22.03
CA ASP A 206 3.54 2.73 21.17
C ASP A 206 3.79 3.70 20.02
N LEU A 207 2.78 4.50 19.65
CA LEU A 207 2.84 5.42 18.51
C LEU A 207 3.27 6.84 18.91
N VAL A 208 3.46 7.10 20.20
CA VAL A 208 3.76 8.44 20.73
C VAL A 208 4.99 8.38 21.62
N LEU A 209 6.05 9.06 21.21
CA LEU A 209 7.22 9.31 22.04
C LEU A 209 7.03 10.63 22.79
N THR A 210 7.57 10.69 24.01
CA THR A 210 7.57 11.90 24.81
C THR A 210 8.98 12.49 24.78
N GLU A 211 9.16 13.61 24.08
CA GLU A 211 10.44 14.31 23.96
C GLU A 211 10.43 15.58 24.82
N GLN A 212 11.52 15.85 25.53
CA GLN A 212 11.74 17.16 26.15
C GLN A 212 12.50 18.04 25.18
N ASP A 213 11.97 19.22 24.88
CA ASP A 213 12.71 20.23 24.13
C ASP A 213 13.85 20.85 24.96
N ASP A 214 14.70 21.63 24.30
CA ASP A 214 15.83 22.34 24.93
C ASP A 214 15.39 23.32 26.05
N ASN A 215 14.10 23.64 26.14
CA ASN A 215 13.50 24.48 27.18
C ASN A 215 12.88 23.67 28.33
N GLY A 216 13.02 22.34 28.33
CA GLY A 216 12.45 21.43 29.31
C GLY A 216 10.95 21.19 29.17
N GLN A 217 10.34 21.66 28.08
CA GLN A 217 8.93 21.43 27.79
C GLN A 217 8.75 20.06 27.14
N VAL A 218 7.82 19.30 27.68
CA VAL A 218 7.51 17.95 27.24
C VAL A 218 6.54 18.00 26.06
N HIS A 219 6.95 17.53 24.89
CA HIS A 219 6.14 17.40 23.69
C HIS A 219 5.94 15.93 23.33
N GLN A 220 4.73 15.61 22.87
CA GLN A 220 4.43 14.30 22.33
C GLN A 220 4.71 14.30 20.82
N THR A 221 5.63 13.46 20.37
CA THR A 221 6.01 13.29 18.96
C THR A 221 5.57 11.90 18.48
N ARG A 222 5.32 11.75 17.17
CA ARG A 222 5.00 10.43 16.61
C ARG A 222 6.23 9.53 16.71
N ALA A 223 6.05 8.30 17.16
CA ALA A 223 7.12 7.32 17.29
C ALA A 223 7.65 6.80 15.93
N PHE A 224 6.85 6.94 14.86
CA PHE A 224 7.14 6.39 13.54
C PHE A 224 7.06 7.43 12.44
N ASN A 225 7.96 7.32 11.48
CA ASN A 225 8.03 8.20 10.32
C ASN A 225 7.11 7.69 9.19
N THR A 226 5.94 8.32 9.04
CA THR A 226 5.01 8.05 7.94
C THR A 226 5.39 8.75 6.64
N GLU A 227 6.30 9.72 6.67
CA GLU A 227 6.77 10.44 5.47
C GLU A 227 7.67 9.56 4.58
N THR A 228 8.08 8.37 5.04
CA THR A 228 8.88 7.42 4.26
C THR A 228 8.20 7.04 2.95
N ALA A 229 6.87 7.00 2.90
CA ALA A 229 6.09 6.81 1.67
C ALA A 229 6.35 7.92 0.67
N GLU A 230 6.24 9.17 1.12
CA GLU A 230 6.48 10.35 0.27
C GLU A 230 7.93 10.41 -0.20
N GLN A 231 8.89 10.03 0.65
CA GLN A 231 10.31 9.98 0.31
C GLN A 231 10.60 8.94 -0.78
N LEU A 232 10.07 7.73 -0.66
CA LEU A 232 10.19 6.69 -1.70
C LEU A 232 9.51 7.14 -2.99
N ASN A 233 8.30 7.68 -2.89
CA ASN A 233 7.55 8.20 -4.04
C ASN A 233 8.24 9.35 -4.75
N SER A 234 8.91 10.22 -3.99
CA SER A 234 9.74 11.31 -4.51
C SER A 234 10.95 10.78 -5.27
N TRP A 235 11.64 9.78 -4.70
CA TRP A 235 12.78 9.15 -5.35
C TRP A 235 12.39 8.45 -6.66
N LEU A 236 11.25 7.75 -6.67
CA LEU A 236 10.76 7.04 -7.85
C LEU A 236 10.35 7.98 -9.01
N ASN A 237 10.06 9.27 -8.75
CA ASN A 237 9.74 10.25 -9.80
C ASN A 237 10.81 10.33 -10.89
N GLY A 238 12.09 10.16 -10.51
CA GLY A 238 13.21 10.21 -11.45
C GLY A 238 13.20 9.11 -12.53
N PHE A 239 12.42 8.05 -12.32
CA PHE A 239 12.37 6.88 -13.20
C PHE A 239 11.04 6.73 -13.96
N GLU A 240 10.08 7.61 -13.69
CA GLU A 240 8.72 7.50 -14.24
C GLU A 240 8.72 7.49 -15.77
N SER A 241 9.56 8.34 -16.40
CA SER A 241 9.60 8.48 -17.85
C SER A 241 10.09 7.20 -18.55
N GLN A 242 11.03 6.49 -17.93
CA GLN A 242 11.61 5.24 -18.40
C GLN A 242 10.59 4.10 -18.20
N LEU A 243 10.03 4.00 -16.99
CA LEU A 243 9.06 2.96 -16.63
C LEU A 243 7.81 2.98 -17.52
N ARG A 244 7.32 4.17 -17.89
CA ARG A 244 6.18 4.33 -18.82
C ARG A 244 6.39 3.72 -20.21
N GLN A 245 7.64 3.49 -20.61
CA GLN A 245 8.00 2.96 -21.93
C GLN A 245 8.37 1.48 -21.92
N MET A 246 8.28 0.82 -20.77
CA MET A 246 8.68 -0.57 -20.61
C MET A 246 7.54 -1.54 -20.98
N THR A 247 7.94 -2.76 -21.33
CA THR A 247 7.03 -3.90 -21.32
C THR A 247 6.63 -4.23 -19.87
N ASP A 248 5.58 -5.00 -19.68
CA ASP A 248 5.13 -5.42 -18.35
C ASP A 248 6.24 -6.14 -17.55
N VAL A 249 6.91 -7.11 -18.18
CA VAL A 249 8.02 -7.85 -17.55
C VAL A 249 9.22 -6.94 -17.25
N SER A 250 9.58 -6.07 -18.20
CA SER A 250 10.70 -5.14 -18.00
C SER A 250 10.39 -4.12 -16.92
N TYR A 251 9.14 -3.65 -16.84
CA TYR A 251 8.67 -2.76 -15.79
C TYR A 251 8.82 -3.43 -14.43
N ASP A 252 8.31 -4.66 -14.29
CA ASP A 252 8.35 -5.40 -13.02
C ASP A 252 9.78 -5.64 -12.56
N PHE A 253 10.63 -6.11 -13.46
CA PHE A 253 12.05 -6.29 -13.18
C PHE A 253 12.72 -4.97 -12.75
N PHE A 254 12.46 -3.88 -13.48
CA PHE A 254 13.10 -2.60 -13.19
C PHE A 254 12.63 -2.01 -11.86
N VAL A 255 11.33 -2.06 -11.56
CA VAL A 255 10.81 -1.64 -10.24
C VAL A 255 11.43 -2.47 -9.12
N HIS A 256 11.54 -3.79 -9.30
CA HIS A 256 12.15 -4.65 -8.30
C HIS A 256 13.62 -4.27 -8.03
N VAL A 257 14.40 -4.02 -9.09
CA VAL A 257 15.78 -3.54 -8.96
C VAL A 257 15.85 -2.17 -8.28
N LEU A 258 14.94 -1.24 -8.61
CA LEU A 258 14.87 0.06 -7.95
C LEU A 258 14.63 -0.09 -6.44
N MET A 259 13.74 -1.00 -6.03
CA MET A 259 13.49 -1.25 -4.60
C MET A 259 14.74 -1.77 -3.88
N LEU A 260 15.48 -2.70 -4.49
CA LEU A 260 16.74 -3.21 -3.92
C LEU A 260 17.79 -2.11 -3.77
N ILE A 261 17.99 -1.28 -4.80
CA ILE A 261 18.96 -0.16 -4.75
C ILE A 261 18.55 0.87 -3.67
N TYR A 262 17.26 1.13 -3.54
CA TYR A 262 16.76 2.04 -2.51
C TYR A 262 16.95 1.45 -1.10
N ALA A 263 16.70 0.15 -0.92
CA ALA A 263 16.95 -0.56 0.34
C ALA A 263 18.41 -0.41 0.78
N GLU A 264 19.38 -0.73 -0.10
CA GLU A 264 20.82 -0.55 0.18
C GLU A 264 21.18 0.90 0.51
N THR A 265 20.46 1.87 -0.06
CA THR A 265 20.68 3.29 0.23
C THR A 265 20.13 3.66 1.60
N MET A 266 18.99 3.09 2.00
CA MET A 266 18.39 3.34 3.32
C MET A 266 19.21 2.67 4.42
N GLU A 267 19.64 1.43 4.21
CA GLU A 267 20.51 0.69 5.14
C GLU A 267 21.77 1.51 5.45
N ARG A 268 22.53 1.91 4.42
CA ARG A 268 23.71 2.79 4.59
C ARG A 268 23.42 4.10 5.32
N ARG A 269 22.23 4.68 5.13
CA ARG A 269 21.83 5.90 5.87
C ARG A 269 21.55 5.60 7.34
N ILE A 270 20.93 4.47 7.64
CA ILE A 270 20.65 4.02 9.01
C ILE A 270 21.98 3.76 9.74
N GLU A 271 22.91 3.05 9.09
CA GLU A 271 24.27 2.79 9.60
C GLU A 271 25.00 4.12 9.89
N SER A 272 25.00 5.06 8.93
CA SER A 272 25.70 6.34 9.08
C SER A 272 25.17 7.24 10.20
N LYS A 273 23.96 6.98 10.70
CA LYS A 273 23.32 7.73 11.79
C LYS A 273 23.42 7.02 13.14
N GLU A 274 24.15 5.89 13.22
CA GLU A 274 24.20 5.02 14.40
C GLU A 274 22.80 4.65 14.92
N MET A 275 21.84 4.52 14.00
CA MET A 275 20.44 4.15 14.31
C MET A 275 20.21 2.64 14.20
N GLU A 276 21.27 1.86 14.09
CA GLU A 276 21.21 0.40 14.05
C GLU A 276 20.64 -0.16 15.35
N LEU A 277 20.01 -1.33 15.23
CA LEU A 277 19.62 -2.13 16.38
C LEU A 277 20.86 -2.81 16.93
N THR A 278 21.02 -2.80 18.25
CA THR A 278 22.18 -3.38 18.94
C THR A 278 22.32 -4.87 18.63
N GLU A 279 23.54 -5.40 18.63
CA GLU A 279 23.79 -6.86 18.50
C GLU A 279 22.97 -7.67 19.52
N GLU A 280 22.83 -7.17 20.76
CA GLU A 280 21.97 -7.77 21.79
C GLU A 280 20.48 -7.89 21.38
N PHE A 281 20.00 -7.02 20.48
CA PHE A 281 18.63 -7.11 19.95
C PHE A 281 18.53 -8.26 18.94
N TRP A 282 19.47 -8.34 18.00
CA TRP A 282 19.52 -9.39 17.00
C TRP A 282 19.76 -10.77 17.63
N ASP A 283 20.60 -10.86 18.65
CA ASP A 283 20.81 -12.08 19.42
C ASP A 283 19.53 -12.53 20.13
N ARG A 284 18.70 -11.60 20.61
CA ARG A 284 17.39 -11.93 21.21
C ARG A 284 16.39 -12.38 20.15
N VAL A 285 16.35 -11.75 18.98
CA VAL A 285 15.44 -12.12 17.88
C VAL A 285 15.82 -13.48 17.29
N ASN A 286 17.11 -13.69 17.00
CA ASN A 286 17.64 -14.92 16.42
C ASN A 286 17.78 -16.05 17.46
N GLY A 287 17.85 -15.71 18.74
CA GLY A 287 17.90 -16.67 19.85
C GLY A 287 16.57 -17.36 20.16
N PHE A 288 15.48 -16.98 19.50
CA PHE A 288 14.19 -17.69 19.59
C PHE A 288 14.12 -18.95 18.71
N ASP A 289 15.16 -19.28 17.93
CA ASP A 289 15.23 -20.51 17.11
C ASP A 289 16.08 -21.64 17.72
N VAL A 290 16.37 -21.61 19.03
CA VAL A 290 17.07 -22.69 19.74
C VAL A 290 16.33 -23.06 21.03
N ASP A 291 15.17 -23.68 20.86
CA ASP A 291 14.52 -24.69 21.74
C ASP A 291 12.98 -24.53 21.68
N GLY A 292 12.35 -25.30 20.79
CA GLY A 292 10.88 -25.40 20.70
C GLY A 292 10.38 -26.13 19.46
#